data_AF-A0A0Q4GAF3-F1
#
_entry.id   AF-A0A0Q4GAF3-F1
#
_cell.length_a   1.000
_cell.length_b   1.000
_cell.length_c   1.000
_cell.angle_alpha   90.00
_cell.angle_beta   90.00
_cell.angle_gamma   90.00
#
_symmetry.space_group_name_H-M   'P 1'
#
loop_
_entity.id
_entity.type
_entity.pdbx_description
1 polymer ?
#
loop_
_entity_poly.entity_id
_entity_poly.type
_entity_poly.pdbx_seq_one_letter_code
_entity_poly.pdbx_strand_id
1 'polypeptide(L)'
;MSEFLDHLSANDNDIYDLLLSGKQKITENVLRELARDRGIFCSSQDSREELADYLSILPHAFQDVATIVHKREPGGRKEKTTSVRLNAVISQEDLKAAVEEYISATGKAERVVHRPTTADGLIVNVKYEEFNHSRARLLQRERQEAEIEFFIVDGQTVVRMPATEKAKRIVQALKDNVERRRREVIEEEVIELRGLTSVGLRSKFFTRLISTLQGFKLRNVMSLRVSSHLSEDGEDDESLDLDDVDESEARAEMFAVVHSMALSGQNLVQSQEYKDLTARGFYITSISWRSEQDANPPDILQFEAGFQDRKLGTGFKYNVQGAFRAYKGSHRKTIVPVGPSEKAQLLGLLETTAREVLAALVAETDALSPDDITELGEQP
;
A
#
# COMPACT_ATOMS: atom_id res chain seq x y z
N MET A 1 25.11 -2.56 -24.07
CA MET A 1 25.42 -3.54 -23.01
C MET A 1 26.56 -2.99 -22.16
N SER A 2 26.22 -2.18 -21.16
CA SER A 2 27.10 -1.94 -20.01
C SER A 2 26.20 -2.07 -18.80
N GLU A 3 25.86 -3.32 -18.47
CA GLU A 3 25.38 -3.63 -17.14
C GLU A 3 26.46 -3.12 -16.19
N PHE A 4 26.08 -2.26 -15.25
CA PHE A 4 26.95 -2.00 -14.10
C PHE A 4 27.34 -3.38 -13.57
N LEU A 5 28.65 -3.64 -13.48
CA LEU A 5 29.12 -4.78 -12.70
C LEU A 5 28.70 -4.47 -11.27
N ASP A 6 27.55 -5.03 -10.88
CA ASP A 6 27.11 -5.06 -9.50
C ASP A 6 28.25 -5.67 -8.71
N HIS A 7 28.94 -4.85 -7.91
CA HIS A 7 29.97 -5.36 -7.02
C HIS A 7 29.29 -6.05 -5.84
N LEU A 8 28.84 -7.28 -6.08
CA LEU A 8 28.29 -8.16 -5.06
C LEU A 8 29.46 -8.86 -4.38
N SER A 9 30.07 -8.18 -3.42
CA SER A 9 31.04 -8.77 -2.50
C SER A 9 30.33 -9.12 -1.20
N ALA A 10 30.37 -10.40 -0.84
CA ALA A 10 29.74 -10.96 0.34
C ALA A 10 30.81 -11.69 1.15
N ASN A 11 30.84 -11.47 2.46
CA ASN A 11 31.55 -12.38 3.35
C ASN A 11 30.63 -13.56 3.75
N ASP A 12 31.20 -14.54 4.44
CA ASP A 12 30.48 -15.68 5.02
C ASP A 12 29.30 -15.24 5.89
N ASN A 13 29.48 -14.21 6.73
CA ASN A 13 28.41 -13.67 7.56
C ASN A 13 27.24 -13.09 6.74
N ASP A 14 27.52 -12.34 5.67
CA ASP A 14 26.52 -11.75 4.78
C ASP A 14 25.68 -12.86 4.10
N ILE A 15 26.31 -13.98 3.75
CA ILE A 15 25.65 -15.13 3.14
C ILE A 15 24.84 -15.91 4.17
N TYR A 16 25.39 -16.11 5.37
CA TYR A 16 24.69 -16.74 6.47
C TYR A 16 23.39 -15.98 6.82
N ASP A 17 23.48 -14.67 6.99
CA ASP A 17 22.34 -13.79 7.26
C ASP A 17 21.32 -13.82 6.11
N LEU A 18 21.79 -13.85 4.86
CA LEU A 18 20.93 -13.98 3.68
C LEU A 18 20.16 -15.30 3.66
N LEU A 19 20.82 -16.42 4.00
CA LEU A 19 20.19 -17.75 4.03
C LEU A 19 19.18 -17.86 5.18
N LEU A 20 19.45 -17.24 6.34
CA LEU A 20 18.53 -17.29 7.48
C LEU A 20 17.32 -16.35 7.36
N SER A 21 17.50 -15.14 6.81
CA SER A 21 16.48 -14.06 6.74
C SER A 21 15.32 -14.28 5.75
N GLY A 22 14.97 -15.54 5.46
CA GLY A 22 13.97 -15.90 4.46
C GLY A 22 13.37 -17.29 4.64
N LYS A 23 12.96 -17.66 5.87
CA LYS A 23 12.48 -19.01 6.23
C LYS A 23 11.40 -19.56 5.27
N GLN A 24 10.49 -18.72 4.81
CA GLN A 24 9.40 -19.12 3.89
C GLN A 24 9.85 -19.38 2.45
N LYS A 25 10.91 -18.70 1.98
CA LYS A 25 11.36 -18.74 0.58
C LYS A 25 12.55 -19.65 0.38
N ILE A 26 13.53 -19.52 1.26
CA ILE A 26 14.66 -20.42 1.35
C ILE A 26 14.25 -21.46 2.38
N THR A 27 13.61 -22.57 2.02
CA THR A 27 13.29 -23.64 2.99
C THR A 27 14.48 -24.56 3.19
N GLU A 28 14.47 -25.52 4.13
CA GLU A 28 15.59 -26.48 4.24
C GLU A 28 15.74 -27.31 2.96
N ASN A 29 14.64 -27.55 2.24
CA ASN A 29 14.70 -28.20 0.92
C ASN A 29 15.46 -27.36 -0.10
N VAL A 30 15.29 -26.04 -0.08
CA VAL A 30 16.05 -25.11 -0.94
C VAL A 30 17.53 -25.10 -0.54
N LEU A 31 17.85 -25.10 0.76
CA LEU A 31 19.25 -25.19 1.23
C LEU A 31 19.90 -26.50 0.77
N ARG A 32 19.21 -27.64 0.90
CA ARG A 32 19.70 -28.93 0.41
C ARG A 32 19.82 -28.98 -1.12
N GLU A 33 18.95 -28.29 -1.85
CA GLU A 33 19.06 -28.14 -3.31
C GLU A 33 20.31 -27.33 -3.67
N LEU A 34 20.57 -26.21 -3.00
CA LEU A 34 21.79 -25.42 -3.20
C LEU A 34 23.07 -26.23 -2.91
N ALA A 35 23.05 -27.07 -1.88
CA ALA A 35 24.15 -28.01 -1.60
C ALA A 35 24.31 -29.05 -2.73
N ARG A 36 23.19 -29.61 -3.19
CA ARG A 36 23.17 -30.64 -4.25
C ARG A 36 23.65 -30.10 -5.59
N ASP A 37 23.35 -28.85 -5.92
CA ASP A 37 23.84 -28.18 -7.14
C ASP A 37 25.38 -28.13 -7.17
N ARG A 38 26.02 -28.22 -6.00
CA ARG A 38 27.49 -28.31 -5.82
C ARG A 38 27.98 -29.75 -5.61
N GLY A 39 27.13 -30.75 -5.78
CA GLY A 39 27.45 -32.17 -5.56
C GLY A 39 27.54 -32.58 -4.08
N ILE A 40 27.03 -31.76 -3.16
CA ILE A 40 27.07 -32.01 -1.72
C ILE A 40 25.71 -32.58 -1.26
N PHE A 41 25.75 -33.67 -0.49
CA PHE A 41 24.56 -34.31 0.06
C PHE A 41 24.51 -34.12 1.56
N CYS A 42 23.59 -33.28 2.03
CA CYS A 42 23.32 -33.05 3.45
C CYS A 42 22.23 -34.02 3.95
N SER A 43 22.22 -34.29 5.26
CA SER A 43 21.24 -35.15 5.90
C SER A 43 19.85 -34.53 5.87
N SER A 44 18.83 -35.38 5.95
CA SER A 44 17.45 -34.95 6.18
C SER A 44 17.21 -34.49 7.63
N GLN A 45 18.13 -34.82 8.54
CA GLN A 45 18.06 -34.45 9.95
C GLN A 45 18.77 -33.12 10.26
N ASP A 46 19.60 -32.62 9.35
CA ASP A 46 20.33 -31.36 9.56
C ASP A 46 19.32 -30.22 9.67
N SER A 47 19.49 -29.43 10.73
CA SER A 47 18.70 -28.23 10.98
C SER A 47 18.98 -27.15 9.94
N ARG A 48 18.09 -26.17 9.87
CA ARG A 48 18.26 -25.04 8.96
C ARG A 48 19.56 -24.28 9.24
N GLU A 49 19.85 -24.02 10.50
CA GLU A 49 21.00 -23.27 10.98
C GLU A 49 22.29 -24.00 10.60
N GLU A 50 22.36 -25.32 10.81
CA GLU A 50 23.50 -26.15 10.41
C GLU A 50 23.71 -26.15 8.89
N LEU A 51 22.64 -26.24 8.11
CA LEU A 51 22.71 -26.15 6.64
C LEU A 51 23.17 -24.76 6.18
N ALA A 52 22.68 -23.70 6.81
CA ALA A 52 23.05 -22.32 6.46
C ALA A 52 24.51 -22.01 6.82
N ASP A 53 24.97 -22.45 7.99
CA ASP A 53 26.35 -22.32 8.46
C ASP A 53 27.33 -23.07 7.54
N TYR A 54 27.00 -24.32 7.21
CA TYR A 54 27.81 -25.10 6.28
C TYR A 54 27.87 -24.47 4.88
N LEU A 55 26.74 -23.95 4.39
CA LEU A 55 26.68 -23.35 3.06
C LEU A 55 27.39 -22.00 2.97
N SER A 56 27.40 -21.20 4.05
CA SER A 56 27.95 -19.83 4.05
C SER A 56 29.48 -19.77 3.95
N ILE A 57 30.16 -20.81 4.45
CA ILE A 57 31.62 -20.92 4.41
C ILE A 57 32.16 -21.44 3.06
N LEU A 58 31.28 -21.86 2.14
CA LEU A 58 31.70 -22.36 0.84
C LEU A 58 32.17 -21.20 -0.06
N PRO A 59 33.04 -21.46 -1.05
CA PRO A 59 33.34 -20.46 -2.06
C PRO A 59 32.11 -20.16 -2.92
N HIS A 60 31.70 -18.89 -2.98
CA HIS A 60 30.59 -18.43 -3.80
C HIS A 60 31.07 -17.56 -4.95
N ALA A 61 30.67 -17.90 -6.18
CA ALA A 61 30.80 -17.01 -7.32
C ALA A 61 29.67 -15.98 -7.31
N PHE A 62 29.82 -14.93 -8.12
CA PHE A 62 28.78 -13.91 -8.32
C PHE A 62 27.40 -14.53 -8.62
N GLN A 63 27.35 -15.54 -9.49
CA GLN A 63 26.10 -16.17 -9.89
C GLN A 63 25.42 -16.93 -8.73
N ASP A 64 26.20 -17.52 -7.83
CA ASP A 64 25.67 -18.19 -6.64
C ASP A 64 24.93 -17.18 -5.75
N VAL A 65 25.63 -16.09 -5.41
CA VAL A 65 25.09 -15.04 -4.53
C VAL A 65 23.89 -14.36 -5.19
N ALA A 66 23.98 -14.02 -6.48
CA ALA A 66 22.87 -13.43 -7.23
C ALA A 66 21.63 -14.33 -7.27
N THR A 67 21.83 -15.65 -7.39
CA THR A 67 20.71 -16.63 -7.38
C THR A 67 20.06 -16.70 -6.00
N ILE A 68 20.85 -16.70 -4.92
CA ILE A 68 20.32 -16.71 -3.56
C ILE A 68 19.54 -15.41 -3.28
N VAL A 69 20.12 -14.26 -3.64
CA VAL A 69 19.44 -12.96 -3.54
C VAL A 69 18.12 -12.97 -4.30
N HIS A 70 18.11 -13.45 -5.55
CA HIS A 70 16.88 -13.49 -6.35
C HIS A 70 15.83 -14.48 -5.81
N LYS A 71 16.25 -15.65 -5.28
CA LYS A 71 15.34 -16.59 -4.61
C LYS A 71 14.77 -16.00 -3.32
N ARG A 72 15.54 -15.15 -2.62
CA ARG A 72 15.13 -14.45 -1.39
C ARG A 72 14.20 -13.28 -1.69
N GLU A 73 14.54 -12.47 -2.71
CA GLU A 73 13.82 -11.23 -3.07
C GLU A 73 12.31 -11.45 -2.87
N PRO A 74 11.70 -10.75 -1.90
CA PRO A 74 10.30 -10.97 -1.61
C PRO A 74 9.52 -10.73 -2.90
N GLY A 75 8.54 -11.59 -3.17
CA GLY A 75 7.55 -11.29 -4.20
C GLY A 75 6.86 -10.01 -3.76
N GLY A 76 7.24 -8.88 -4.37
CA GLY A 76 6.97 -7.54 -3.85
C GLY A 76 5.54 -7.43 -3.34
N ARG A 77 5.39 -7.04 -2.07
CA ARG A 77 4.07 -6.71 -1.53
C ARG A 77 3.52 -5.60 -2.41
N LYS A 78 2.36 -5.82 -3.02
CA LYS A 78 1.76 -4.80 -3.87
C LYS A 78 1.45 -3.58 -3.01
N GLU A 79 2.12 -2.49 -3.34
CA GLU A 79 1.87 -1.21 -2.71
C GLU A 79 0.39 -0.84 -2.81
N LYS A 80 -0.11 -0.18 -1.77
CA LYS A 80 -1.47 0.37 -1.80
C LYS A 80 -1.53 1.46 -2.86
N THR A 81 -2.72 1.69 -3.40
CA THR A 81 -2.95 2.70 -4.43
C THR A 81 -3.33 4.03 -3.79
N THR A 82 -2.94 5.12 -4.42
CA THR A 82 -3.44 6.47 -4.17
C THR A 82 -3.79 7.14 -5.50
N SER A 83 -4.53 8.24 -5.45
CA SER A 83 -4.84 9.04 -6.64
C SER A 83 -4.81 10.52 -6.34
N VAL A 84 -4.45 11.27 -7.38
CA VAL A 84 -4.50 12.72 -7.45
C VAL A 84 -5.43 13.11 -8.59
N ARG A 85 -6.22 14.17 -8.42
CA ARG A 85 -7.02 14.76 -9.50
C ARG A 85 -6.44 16.11 -9.87
N LEU A 86 -6.13 16.27 -11.14
CA LEU A 86 -5.62 17.51 -11.72
C LEU A 86 -6.78 18.22 -12.40
N ASN A 87 -7.03 19.48 -12.03
CA ASN A 87 -8.16 20.29 -12.50
C ASN A 87 -7.95 20.81 -13.94
N ALA A 88 -7.40 19.97 -14.81
CA ALA A 88 -7.16 20.25 -16.21
C ALA A 88 -7.23 18.95 -17.03
N VAL A 89 -7.63 19.06 -18.29
CA VAL A 89 -7.49 17.97 -19.28
C VAL A 89 -6.07 18.01 -19.83
N ILE A 90 -5.26 17.00 -19.51
CA ILE A 90 -3.90 16.86 -20.05
C ILE A 90 -3.95 15.91 -21.25
N SER A 91 -3.56 16.41 -22.42
CA SER A 91 -3.57 15.61 -23.64
C SER A 91 -2.52 14.51 -23.58
N GLN A 92 -2.76 13.41 -24.29
CA GLN A 92 -1.78 12.32 -24.37
C GLN A 92 -0.45 12.79 -24.99
N GLU A 93 -0.48 13.76 -25.91
CA GLU A 93 0.73 14.33 -26.51
C GLU A 93 1.54 15.11 -25.47
N ASP A 94 0.89 15.96 -24.67
CA ASP A 94 1.54 16.69 -23.58
C ASP A 94 2.13 15.74 -22.54
N LEU A 95 1.40 14.69 -22.14
CA LEU A 95 1.88 13.68 -21.19
C LEU A 95 3.10 12.94 -21.74
N LYS A 96 3.07 12.47 -22.99
CA LYS A 96 4.21 11.81 -23.64
C LYS A 96 5.43 12.74 -23.63
N ALA A 97 5.23 13.99 -24.02
CA ALA A 97 6.30 14.96 -24.09
C ALA A 97 6.88 15.23 -22.68
N ALA A 98 6.05 15.26 -21.63
CA ALA A 98 6.47 15.47 -20.24
C ALA A 98 7.26 14.26 -19.70
N VAL A 99 6.89 13.05 -20.10
CA VAL A 99 7.63 11.82 -19.78
C VAL A 99 8.99 11.78 -20.48
N GLU A 100 9.10 12.18 -21.74
CA GLU A 100 10.39 12.24 -22.44
C GLU A 100 11.36 13.26 -21.81
N GLU A 101 10.84 14.37 -21.31
CA GLU A 101 11.62 15.35 -20.54
C GLU A 101 12.07 14.77 -19.19
N TYR A 102 11.18 14.02 -18.51
CA TYR A 102 11.53 13.30 -17.29
C TYR A 102 12.64 12.26 -17.53
N ILE A 103 12.53 11.44 -18.58
CA ILE A 103 13.55 10.46 -19.00
C ILE A 103 14.90 11.13 -19.24
N SER A 104 14.88 12.29 -19.89
CA SER A 104 16.09 13.05 -20.19
C SER A 104 16.77 13.58 -18.92
N ALA A 105 15.99 13.91 -17.89
CA ALA A 105 16.48 14.40 -16.61
C ALA A 105 17.01 13.28 -15.68
N THR A 106 16.36 12.11 -15.65
CA THR A 106 16.77 10.98 -14.79
C THR A 106 17.92 10.16 -15.37
N GLY A 107 18.13 10.23 -16.68
CA GLY A 107 19.22 9.51 -17.36
C GLY A 107 19.11 8.00 -17.16
N LYS A 108 20.23 7.35 -16.78
CA LYS A 108 20.31 5.88 -16.64
C LYS A 108 19.93 5.34 -15.26
N ALA A 109 19.63 6.21 -14.29
CA ALA A 109 19.31 5.77 -12.93
C ALA A 109 17.96 5.05 -12.85
N GLU A 110 17.04 5.38 -13.76
CA GLU A 110 15.68 4.86 -13.78
C GLU A 110 15.34 4.35 -15.16
N ARG A 111 14.60 3.23 -15.22
CA ARG A 111 14.07 2.72 -16.48
C ARG A 111 12.60 3.07 -16.56
N VAL A 112 12.28 4.03 -17.42
CA VAL A 112 10.92 4.51 -17.66
C VAL A 112 10.42 3.96 -18.99
N VAL A 113 9.19 3.44 -19.00
CA VAL A 113 8.48 3.02 -20.22
C VAL A 113 7.07 3.56 -20.14
N HIS A 114 6.56 4.17 -21.22
CA HIS A 114 5.16 4.61 -21.28
C HIS A 114 4.40 3.93 -22.42
N ARG A 115 3.09 3.78 -22.24
CA ARG A 115 2.17 3.22 -23.24
C ARG A 115 0.83 3.96 -23.23
N PRO A 116 0.22 4.21 -24.40
CA PRO A 116 -1.11 4.79 -24.48
C PRO A 116 -2.18 3.81 -23.95
N THR A 117 -3.30 4.33 -23.48
CA THR A 117 -4.52 3.56 -23.18
C THR A 117 -5.65 3.91 -24.14
N THR A 118 -6.72 3.12 -24.15
CA THR A 118 -7.87 3.27 -25.06
C THR A 118 -8.78 4.47 -24.76
N ALA A 119 -8.59 5.16 -23.63
CA ALA A 119 -9.45 6.27 -23.17
C ALA A 119 -8.66 7.60 -23.10
N ASP A 120 -7.83 7.88 -24.11
CA ASP A 120 -6.91 9.02 -24.17
C ASP A 120 -5.95 9.16 -22.98
N GLY A 121 -5.81 8.11 -22.18
CA GLY A 121 -4.90 8.03 -21.06
C GLY A 121 -3.49 7.58 -21.46
N LEU A 122 -2.61 7.59 -20.46
CA LEU A 122 -1.21 7.15 -20.56
C LEU A 122 -0.84 6.35 -19.32
N ILE A 123 -0.15 5.22 -19.49
CA ILE A 123 0.43 4.47 -18.38
C ILE A 123 1.94 4.60 -18.45
N VAL A 124 2.56 5.01 -17.34
CA VAL A 124 4.00 5.20 -17.18
C VAL A 124 4.49 4.21 -16.14
N ASN A 125 5.37 3.31 -16.55
CA ASN A 125 6.02 2.33 -15.69
C ASN A 125 7.46 2.79 -15.42
N VAL A 126 7.80 2.99 -14.15
CA VAL A 126 9.14 3.41 -13.72
C VAL A 126 9.74 2.31 -12.85
N LYS A 127 10.86 1.74 -13.30
CA LYS A 127 11.68 0.81 -12.52
C LYS A 127 12.89 1.53 -11.96
N TYR A 128 13.08 1.41 -10.65
CA TYR A 128 14.14 2.09 -9.92
C TYR A 128 14.66 1.20 -8.79
N GLU A 129 15.84 1.54 -8.27
CA GLU A 129 16.44 0.85 -7.14
C GLU A 129 16.41 1.78 -5.92
N GLU A 130 15.96 1.27 -4.78
CA GLU A 130 16.02 1.96 -3.49
C GLU A 130 16.94 1.19 -2.53
N PHE A 131 17.62 1.93 -1.65
CA PHE A 131 18.49 1.35 -0.64
C PHE A 131 17.81 1.38 0.73
N ASN A 132 17.49 0.20 1.24
CA ASN A 132 16.98 -0.03 2.58
C ASN A 132 18.12 -0.51 3.50
N HIS A 133 18.72 0.43 4.24
CA HIS A 133 19.84 0.14 5.12
C HIS A 133 19.47 -0.67 6.38
N SER A 134 18.18 -0.87 6.68
CA SER A 134 17.76 -1.73 7.80
C SER A 134 17.88 -3.22 7.48
N ARG A 135 18.00 -3.58 6.19
CA ARG A 135 18.15 -4.97 5.74
C ARG A 135 19.60 -5.43 5.71
N ALA A 136 19.76 -6.76 5.72
CA ALA A 136 21.05 -7.41 5.51
C ALA A 136 21.71 -6.88 4.23
N ARG A 137 23.04 -6.78 4.21
CA ARG A 137 23.81 -6.08 3.18
C ARG A 137 23.45 -6.44 1.75
N LEU A 138 23.28 -7.73 1.47
CA LEU A 138 22.94 -8.26 0.13
C LEU A 138 21.50 -8.00 -0.31
N LEU A 139 20.68 -7.45 0.58
CA LEU A 139 19.24 -7.25 0.44
C LEU A 139 18.84 -5.80 0.64
N GLN A 140 19.80 -4.91 0.88
CA GLN A 140 19.55 -3.49 1.04
C GLN A 140 19.04 -2.88 -0.26
N ARG A 141 19.52 -3.36 -1.41
CA ARG A 141 19.10 -2.84 -2.69
C ARG A 141 17.82 -3.53 -3.15
N GLU A 142 16.74 -2.77 -3.15
CA GLU A 142 15.43 -3.25 -3.54
C GLU A 142 15.06 -2.71 -4.92
N ARG A 143 14.72 -3.63 -5.81
CA ARG A 143 14.19 -3.29 -7.13
C ARG A 143 12.70 -3.02 -6.98
N GLN A 144 12.32 -1.77 -7.24
CA GLN A 144 10.95 -1.31 -7.11
C GLN A 144 10.39 -0.92 -8.48
N GLU A 145 9.07 -1.04 -8.62
CA GLU A 145 8.33 -0.67 -9.83
C GLU A 145 7.11 0.17 -9.46
N ALA A 146 6.99 1.32 -10.11
CA ALA A 146 5.82 2.19 -9.99
C ALA A 146 5.07 2.27 -11.33
N GLU A 147 3.83 1.77 -11.33
CA GLU A 147 2.89 1.95 -12.45
C GLU A 147 2.01 3.16 -12.16
N ILE A 148 2.12 4.21 -12.98
CA ILE A 148 1.38 5.47 -12.87
C ILE A 148 0.39 5.53 -14.04
N GLU A 149 -0.89 5.58 -13.74
CA GLU A 149 -1.97 5.65 -14.73
C GLU A 149 -2.55 7.07 -14.80
N PHE A 150 -2.56 7.66 -15.98
CA PHE A 150 -3.24 8.91 -16.30
C PHE A 150 -4.48 8.60 -17.12
N PHE A 151 -5.64 9.12 -16.72
CA PHE A 151 -6.90 8.97 -17.45
C PHE A 151 -7.84 10.14 -17.18
N ILE A 152 -8.77 10.41 -18.10
CA ILE A 152 -9.69 11.55 -18.00
C ILE A 152 -11.01 11.06 -17.40
N VAL A 153 -11.50 11.76 -16.38
CA VAL A 153 -12.82 11.57 -15.75
C VAL A 153 -13.46 12.94 -15.55
N ASP A 154 -14.69 13.13 -16.00
CA ASP A 154 -15.46 14.38 -15.84
C ASP A 154 -14.72 15.64 -16.32
N GLY A 155 -13.91 15.53 -17.38
CA GLY A 155 -13.13 16.65 -17.91
C GLY A 155 -11.92 17.03 -17.05
N GLN A 156 -11.49 16.16 -16.14
CA GLN A 156 -10.30 16.33 -15.31
C GLN A 156 -9.36 15.15 -15.49
N THR A 157 -8.05 15.36 -15.30
CA THR A 157 -7.07 14.28 -15.39
C THR A 157 -6.90 13.65 -14.02
N VAL A 158 -7.21 12.37 -13.89
CA VAL A 158 -6.94 11.58 -12.69
C VAL A 158 -5.64 10.82 -12.88
N VAL A 159 -4.77 10.91 -11.87
CA VAL A 159 -3.48 10.22 -11.81
C VAL A 159 -3.56 9.20 -10.69
N ARG A 160 -3.48 7.92 -11.02
CA ARG A 160 -3.44 6.82 -10.05
C ARG A 160 -2.03 6.25 -9.98
N MET A 161 -1.54 6.00 -8.77
CA MET A 161 -0.16 5.57 -8.53
C MET A 161 -0.04 4.74 -7.24
N PRO A 162 1.09 4.02 -7.03
CA PRO A 162 1.44 3.49 -5.72
C PRO A 162 1.53 4.61 -4.68
N ALA A 163 1.12 4.33 -3.45
CA ALA A 163 1.17 5.25 -2.32
C ALA A 163 2.59 5.34 -1.73
N THR A 164 3.59 5.61 -2.56
CA THR A 164 5.00 5.76 -2.17
C THR A 164 5.49 7.18 -2.41
N GLU A 165 6.44 7.65 -1.60
CA GLU A 165 7.04 8.98 -1.77
C GLU A 165 7.78 9.13 -3.11
N LYS A 166 8.30 8.03 -3.65
CA LYS A 166 8.92 8.04 -4.99
C LYS A 166 7.88 8.24 -6.08
N ALA A 167 6.76 7.52 -6.05
CA ALA A 167 5.69 7.68 -7.03
C ALA A 167 5.10 9.09 -7.03
N LYS A 168 4.86 9.67 -5.84
CA LYS A 168 4.41 11.07 -5.70
C LYS A 168 5.41 12.06 -6.31
N ARG A 169 6.71 11.88 -6.06
CA ARG A 169 7.77 12.71 -6.66
C ARG A 169 7.81 12.61 -8.18
N ILE A 170 7.59 11.42 -8.74
CA ILE A 170 7.50 11.23 -10.20
C ILE A 170 6.29 12.01 -10.75
N VAL A 171 5.11 11.86 -10.14
CA VAL A 171 3.90 12.58 -10.58
C VAL A 171 4.08 14.10 -10.49
N GLN A 172 4.68 14.61 -9.41
CA GLN A 172 4.98 16.03 -9.29
C GLN A 172 5.92 16.51 -10.40
N ALA A 173 7.01 15.77 -10.69
CA ALA A 173 7.93 16.13 -11.76
C ALA A 173 7.25 16.13 -13.15
N LEU A 174 6.36 15.16 -13.40
CA LEU A 174 5.57 15.12 -14.64
C LEU A 174 4.59 16.29 -14.73
N LYS A 175 3.91 16.64 -13.64
CA LYS A 175 3.04 17.82 -13.53
C LYS A 175 3.81 19.10 -13.82
N ASP A 176 4.96 19.32 -13.18
CA ASP A 176 5.81 20.50 -13.37
C ASP A 176 6.26 20.66 -14.84
N ASN A 177 6.57 19.54 -15.52
CA ASN A 177 6.93 19.55 -16.93
C ASN A 177 5.73 19.94 -17.82
N VAL A 178 4.52 19.47 -17.50
CA VAL A 178 3.29 19.87 -18.21
C VAL A 178 2.98 21.35 -17.98
N GLU A 179 3.04 21.83 -16.74
CA GLU A 179 2.78 23.24 -16.38
C GLU A 179 3.76 24.18 -17.11
N ARG A 180 5.05 23.82 -17.16
CA ARG A 180 6.07 24.59 -17.88
C ARG A 180 5.78 24.68 -19.37
N ARG A 181 5.30 23.60 -19.98
CA ARG A 181 4.90 23.56 -21.40
C ARG A 181 3.68 24.41 -21.69
N ARG A 182 2.66 24.30 -20.85
CA ARG A 182 1.39 25.01 -21.01
C ARG A 182 1.47 26.47 -20.55
N ARG A 183 2.47 26.81 -19.74
CA ARG A 183 2.61 28.09 -19.03
C ARG A 183 1.37 28.39 -18.18
N GLU A 184 0.87 27.33 -17.54
CA GLU A 184 -0.36 27.32 -16.76
C GLU A 184 -0.10 26.50 -15.49
N VAL A 185 -0.59 26.98 -14.35
CA VAL A 185 -0.54 26.25 -13.08
C VAL A 185 -1.76 25.34 -13.02
N ILE A 186 -1.54 24.06 -12.77
CA ILE A 186 -2.61 23.07 -12.69
C ILE A 186 -2.92 22.81 -11.22
N GLU A 187 -4.10 23.26 -10.80
CA GLU A 187 -4.59 22.98 -9.46
C GLU A 187 -4.80 21.48 -9.26
N GLU A 188 -4.45 21.04 -8.06
CA GLU A 188 -4.49 19.64 -7.65
C GLU A 188 -5.48 19.46 -6.51
N GLU A 189 -6.31 18.44 -6.65
CA GLU A 189 -7.26 17.99 -5.66
C GLU A 189 -6.84 16.60 -5.13
N VAL A 190 -6.66 16.54 -3.81
CA VAL A 190 -6.30 15.34 -3.07
C VAL A 190 -7.35 15.06 -2.00
N ILE A 191 -7.55 13.77 -1.68
CA ILE A 191 -8.45 13.36 -0.59
C ILE A 191 -7.67 13.49 0.72
N GLU A 192 -7.95 14.54 1.49
CA GLU A 192 -7.33 14.80 2.79
C GLU A 192 -8.38 15.23 3.81
N LEU A 193 -8.17 14.86 5.08
CA LEU A 193 -9.06 15.23 6.19
C LEU A 193 -8.56 16.43 6.99
N ARG A 194 -7.62 17.22 6.45
CA ARG A 194 -7.03 18.39 7.14
C ARG A 194 -8.09 19.42 7.58
N GLY A 195 -9.12 19.62 6.75
CA GLY A 195 -10.24 20.51 7.06
C GLY A 195 -11.21 19.96 8.12
N LEU A 196 -11.14 18.67 8.45
CA LEU A 196 -12.00 18.04 9.45
C LEU A 196 -11.26 17.99 10.80
N THR A 197 -11.52 19.00 11.63
CA THR A 197 -10.92 19.14 12.97
C THR A 197 -11.57 18.22 14.02
N SER A 198 -12.82 17.82 13.82
CA SER A 198 -13.53 16.92 14.73
C SER A 198 -13.14 15.44 14.51
N VAL A 199 -12.72 14.78 15.60
CA VAL A 199 -12.50 13.32 15.70
C VAL A 199 -13.70 12.53 15.18
N GLY A 200 -14.92 12.99 15.49
CA GLY A 200 -16.15 12.37 15.05
C GLY A 200 -16.31 12.41 13.53
N LEU A 201 -16.01 13.54 12.89
CA LEU A 201 -16.11 13.70 11.43
C LEU A 201 -15.07 12.85 10.70
N ARG A 202 -13.85 12.72 11.25
CA ARG A 202 -12.81 11.83 10.70
C ARG A 202 -13.24 10.36 10.69
N SER A 203 -13.86 9.90 11.78
CA SER A 203 -14.45 8.54 11.82
C SER A 203 -15.68 8.41 10.92
N LYS A 204 -16.47 9.48 10.79
CA LYS A 204 -17.66 9.54 9.92
C LYS A 204 -17.28 9.36 8.45
N PHE A 205 -16.12 9.85 8.03
CA PHE A 205 -15.58 9.61 6.68
C PHE A 205 -15.50 8.12 6.35
N PHE A 206 -14.87 7.32 7.20
CA PHE A 206 -14.72 5.88 6.95
C PHE A 206 -16.05 5.13 7.03
N THR A 207 -16.89 5.44 8.01
CA THR A 207 -18.19 4.77 8.18
C THR A 207 -19.15 5.08 7.02
N ARG A 208 -19.11 6.31 6.47
CA ARG A 208 -19.84 6.66 5.25
C ARG A 208 -19.24 5.98 4.03
N LEU A 209 -17.92 6.04 3.84
CA LEU A 209 -17.23 5.42 2.71
C LEU A 209 -17.62 3.94 2.52
N ILE A 210 -17.67 3.16 3.61
CA ILE A 210 -18.01 1.73 3.52
C ILE A 210 -19.52 1.46 3.35
N SER A 211 -20.38 2.41 3.68
CA SER A 211 -21.85 2.24 3.66
C SER A 211 -22.52 2.86 2.43
N THR A 212 -21.87 3.82 1.77
CA THR A 212 -22.38 4.52 0.59
C THR A 212 -21.74 4.05 -0.72
N LEU A 213 -20.97 2.95 -0.69
CA LEU A 213 -20.35 2.40 -1.88
C LEU A 213 -21.41 1.86 -2.86
N GLN A 214 -21.57 2.50 -4.02
CA GLN A 214 -22.65 2.19 -4.96
C GLN A 214 -22.55 0.76 -5.51
N GLY A 215 -23.67 0.04 -5.54
CA GLY A 215 -23.74 -1.34 -6.03
C GLY A 215 -23.12 -2.38 -5.09
N PHE A 216 -22.86 -1.99 -3.84
CA PHE A 216 -22.31 -2.83 -2.80
C PHE A 216 -23.09 -2.72 -1.50
N LYS A 217 -23.24 -3.86 -0.81
CA LYS A 217 -23.78 -3.91 0.54
C LYS A 217 -22.69 -4.33 1.51
N LEU A 218 -22.47 -3.52 2.54
CA LEU A 218 -21.52 -3.85 3.61
C LEU A 218 -21.92 -5.17 4.26
N ARG A 219 -21.00 -6.14 4.27
CA ARG A 219 -21.21 -7.45 4.86
C ARG A 219 -20.49 -7.61 6.19
N ASN A 220 -19.23 -7.18 6.25
CA ASN A 220 -18.43 -7.26 7.46
C ASN A 220 -17.28 -6.24 7.46
N VAL A 221 -16.87 -5.77 8.64
CA VAL A 221 -15.61 -5.06 8.85
C VAL A 221 -14.58 -6.04 9.40
N MET A 222 -13.47 -6.19 8.68
CA MET A 222 -12.42 -7.17 9.00
C MET A 222 -11.38 -6.61 9.96
N SER A 223 -11.00 -5.35 9.77
CA SER A 223 -10.14 -4.65 10.71
C SER A 223 -10.45 -3.16 10.74
N LEU A 224 -10.27 -2.57 11.92
CA LEU A 224 -10.31 -1.14 12.16
C LEU A 224 -9.01 -0.75 12.85
N ARG A 225 -8.31 0.27 12.33
CA ARG A 225 -7.19 0.91 13.04
C ARG A 225 -7.68 2.26 13.55
N VAL A 226 -7.44 2.51 14.84
CA VAL A 226 -7.80 3.77 15.50
C VAL A 226 -6.58 4.46 16.10
N SER A 227 -6.67 5.77 16.27
CA SER A 227 -5.64 6.61 16.92
C SER A 227 -6.30 7.69 17.77
N SER A 228 -5.56 8.31 18.69
CA SER A 228 -6.05 9.42 19.52
C SER A 228 -5.18 10.66 19.32
N HIS A 229 -5.64 11.86 19.69
CA HIS A 229 -4.80 13.06 19.62
C HIS A 229 -3.64 13.06 20.62
N LEU A 230 -3.69 12.18 21.62
CA LEU A 230 -2.67 12.05 22.68
C LEU A 230 -1.51 11.14 22.29
N SER A 231 -1.57 10.46 21.13
CA SER A 231 -0.42 9.67 20.64
C SER A 231 0.61 10.60 20.01
N GLU A 232 1.82 10.64 20.58
CA GLU A 232 2.94 11.44 20.06
C GLU A 232 3.57 10.85 18.79
N ASP A 233 3.29 9.59 18.45
CA ASP A 233 3.92 8.91 17.32
C ASP A 233 3.22 9.23 15.99
N GLY A 234 3.78 10.21 15.29
CA GLY A 234 3.41 10.63 13.94
C GLY A 234 4.18 9.92 12.83
N GLU A 235 4.75 8.74 13.07
CA GLU A 235 5.56 8.05 12.07
C GLU A 235 4.89 6.76 11.60
N ASP A 236 5.10 6.48 10.30
CA ASP A 236 4.74 5.25 9.63
C ASP A 236 5.12 4.07 10.52
N ASP A 237 4.12 3.48 11.17
CA ASP A 237 4.21 2.11 11.65
C ASP A 237 4.39 1.28 10.38
N GLU A 238 5.66 1.12 9.98
CA GLU A 238 6.15 0.05 9.14
C GLU A 238 5.33 -1.15 9.53
N SER A 239 4.59 -1.72 8.57
CA SER A 239 3.90 -2.95 8.87
C SER A 239 4.95 -3.93 9.37
N LEU A 240 4.93 -4.22 10.67
CA LEU A 240 5.63 -5.36 11.23
C LEU A 240 5.18 -6.54 10.37
N ASP A 241 6.10 -7.07 9.57
CA ASP A 241 5.88 -8.30 8.82
C ASP A 241 5.57 -9.36 9.87
N LEU A 242 4.29 -9.71 9.99
CA LEU A 242 3.79 -10.80 10.84
C LEU A 242 4.29 -12.17 10.35
N ASP A 243 5.04 -12.20 9.25
CA ASP A 243 5.57 -13.40 8.61
C ASP A 243 6.97 -13.81 9.09
N ASP A 244 7.63 -13.04 9.99
CA ASP A 244 9.01 -13.31 10.42
C ASP A 244 9.26 -13.25 11.94
N VAL A 245 8.24 -13.57 12.75
CA VAL A 245 8.39 -13.68 14.21
C VAL A 245 7.96 -15.06 14.71
N ASP A 246 8.97 -15.82 15.15
CA ASP A 246 8.79 -17.02 15.95
C ASP A 246 7.86 -16.73 17.13
N GLU A 247 6.88 -17.60 17.33
CA GLU A 247 5.94 -17.59 18.43
C GLU A 247 6.72 -17.69 19.75
N SER A 248 6.97 -16.56 20.39
CA SER A 248 7.28 -16.52 21.83
C SER A 248 6.18 -15.75 22.55
N GLU A 249 5.58 -16.43 23.51
CA GLU A 249 4.51 -15.94 24.38
C GLU A 249 4.92 -14.66 25.17
N ALA A 250 6.21 -14.33 25.19
CA ALA A 250 6.74 -13.09 25.77
C ALA A 250 6.47 -11.81 24.93
N ARG A 251 6.08 -11.93 23.64
CA ARG A 251 5.65 -10.77 22.85
C ARG A 251 4.23 -10.31 23.15
N ALA A 252 3.36 -11.18 23.66
CA ALA A 252 1.98 -10.81 23.99
C ALA A 252 1.90 -9.72 25.07
N GLU A 253 2.88 -9.65 25.97
CA GLU A 253 2.95 -8.61 27.01
C GLU A 253 3.75 -7.36 26.60
N MET A 254 4.49 -7.39 25.49
CA MET A 254 5.12 -6.19 24.89
C MET A 254 4.27 -5.52 23.78
N PHE A 255 3.09 -6.05 23.47
CA PHE A 255 2.10 -5.39 22.61
C PHE A 255 1.26 -4.32 23.35
N ALA A 256 1.58 -4.02 24.61
CA ALA A 256 0.79 -3.14 25.48
C ALA A 256 1.22 -1.66 25.51
N VAL A 257 2.14 -1.22 24.63
CA VAL A 257 2.52 0.21 24.53
C VAL A 257 2.63 0.71 23.09
N VAL A 258 1.65 0.38 22.24
CA VAL A 258 1.38 1.13 20.99
C VAL A 258 -0.14 1.22 20.82
N HIS A 259 -0.71 2.42 20.93
CA HIS A 259 -2.16 2.68 21.07
C HIS A 259 -2.98 2.52 19.77
N SER A 260 -2.70 1.49 18.96
CA SER A 260 -3.53 1.08 17.83
C SER A 260 -4.23 -0.25 18.14
N MET A 261 -5.53 -0.22 18.43
CA MET A 261 -6.32 -1.45 18.60
C MET A 261 -6.86 -1.91 17.25
N ALA A 262 -6.48 -3.12 16.83
CA ALA A 262 -7.07 -3.80 15.67
C ALA A 262 -8.28 -4.61 16.15
N LEU A 263 -9.49 -4.09 15.88
CA LEU A 263 -10.72 -4.79 16.20
C LEU A 263 -11.15 -5.63 14.98
N SER A 264 -11.37 -6.93 15.17
CA SER A 264 -11.80 -7.90 14.13
C SER A 264 -13.09 -8.60 14.56
N GLY A 265 -14.15 -8.50 13.77
CA GLY A 265 -15.45 -9.11 14.11
C GLY A 265 -16.63 -8.60 13.30
N GLN A 266 -17.70 -9.41 13.22
CA GLN A 266 -18.97 -9.00 12.59
C GLN A 266 -19.58 -7.78 13.28
N ASN A 267 -20.00 -6.77 12.50
CA ASN A 267 -20.67 -5.55 12.96
C ASN A 267 -19.86 -4.67 13.93
N LEU A 268 -18.56 -4.59 13.72
CA LEU A 268 -17.64 -3.84 14.58
C LEU A 268 -17.99 -2.36 14.78
N VAL A 269 -18.53 -1.69 13.76
CA VAL A 269 -18.95 -0.27 13.83
C VAL A 269 -20.15 -0.07 14.76
N GLN A 270 -20.90 -1.14 15.07
CA GLN A 270 -22.04 -1.11 15.98
C GLN A 270 -21.69 -1.64 17.37
N SER A 271 -20.48 -2.16 17.55
CA SER A 271 -20.04 -2.77 18.80
C SER A 271 -19.93 -1.72 19.90
N GLN A 272 -20.18 -2.13 21.15
CA GLN A 272 -20.10 -1.22 22.29
C GLN A 272 -18.67 -0.68 22.44
N GLU A 273 -17.67 -1.50 22.13
CA GLU A 273 -16.26 -1.18 22.14
C GLU A 273 -15.92 -0.03 21.18
N TYR A 274 -16.51 0.02 19.98
CA TYR A 274 -16.31 1.13 19.06
C TYR A 274 -16.94 2.44 19.57
N LYS A 275 -18.12 2.37 20.18
CA LYS A 275 -18.79 3.54 20.79
C LYS A 275 -17.99 4.09 21.96
N ASP A 276 -17.48 3.20 22.81
CA ASP A 276 -16.66 3.56 23.96
C ASP A 276 -15.32 4.18 23.51
N LEU A 277 -14.70 3.66 22.45
CA LEU A 277 -13.48 4.24 21.87
C LEU A 277 -13.74 5.64 21.29
N THR A 278 -14.85 5.81 20.57
CA THR A 278 -15.23 7.12 20.03
C THR A 278 -15.49 8.12 21.17
N ALA A 279 -16.17 7.69 22.24
CA ALA A 279 -16.40 8.50 23.44
C ALA A 279 -15.08 8.89 24.14
N ARG A 280 -14.06 8.03 24.05
CA ARG A 280 -12.71 8.30 24.57
C ARG A 280 -11.83 9.15 23.63
N GLY A 281 -12.39 9.66 22.53
CA GLY A 281 -11.68 10.56 21.61
C GLY A 281 -10.79 9.84 20.57
N PHE A 282 -11.00 8.55 20.34
CA PHE A 282 -10.32 7.83 19.27
C PHE A 282 -11.02 8.07 17.92
N TYR A 283 -10.24 8.16 16.84
CA TYR A 283 -10.73 8.23 15.47
C TYR A 283 -10.16 7.11 14.59
N ILE A 284 -10.92 6.73 13.57
CA ILE A 284 -10.52 5.73 12.57
C ILE A 284 -9.42 6.32 11.69
N THR A 285 -8.37 5.54 11.44
CA THR A 285 -7.25 5.89 10.55
C THR A 285 -7.10 4.94 9.37
N SER A 286 -7.60 3.71 9.51
CA SER A 286 -7.70 2.74 8.44
C SER A 286 -8.83 1.72 8.70
N ILE A 287 -9.40 1.20 7.62
CA ILE A 287 -10.47 0.20 7.65
C ILE A 287 -10.26 -0.83 6.55
N SER A 288 -10.46 -2.10 6.88
CA SER A 288 -10.56 -3.22 5.94
C SER A 288 -11.94 -3.85 6.07
N TRP A 289 -12.66 -4.04 4.96
CA TRP A 289 -14.04 -4.51 5.00
C TRP A 289 -14.37 -5.41 3.81
N ARG A 290 -15.45 -6.17 3.95
CA ARG A 290 -16.05 -6.99 2.91
C ARG A 290 -17.41 -6.43 2.53
N SER A 291 -17.63 -6.29 1.23
CA SER A 291 -18.94 -5.92 0.69
C SER A 291 -19.40 -6.94 -0.34
N GLU A 292 -20.69 -7.20 -0.34
CA GLU A 292 -21.36 -8.06 -1.31
C GLU A 292 -21.83 -7.20 -2.49
N GLN A 293 -21.48 -7.61 -3.71
CA GLN A 293 -21.87 -6.91 -4.92
C GLN A 293 -23.35 -7.15 -5.22
N ASP A 294 -24.06 -6.10 -5.66
CA ASP A 294 -25.41 -6.20 -6.20
C ASP A 294 -25.40 -6.79 -7.62
N ALA A 295 -24.88 -8.02 -7.75
CA ALA A 295 -24.83 -8.81 -8.98
C ALA A 295 -25.43 -10.21 -8.75
N ASN A 296 -25.74 -10.92 -9.83
CA ASN A 296 -26.21 -12.31 -9.76
C ASN A 296 -25.35 -13.22 -10.66
N PRO A 297 -24.55 -14.14 -10.09
CA PRO A 297 -24.39 -14.40 -8.66
C PRO A 297 -23.55 -13.30 -7.95
N PRO A 298 -23.81 -13.01 -6.66
CA PRO A 298 -23.14 -11.93 -5.95
C PRO A 298 -21.73 -12.34 -5.51
N ASP A 299 -20.71 -11.59 -5.93
CA ASP A 299 -19.35 -11.75 -5.42
C ASP A 299 -19.16 -10.94 -4.13
N ILE A 300 -18.28 -11.41 -3.24
CA ILE A 300 -17.87 -10.65 -2.04
C ILE A 300 -16.48 -10.08 -2.30
N LEU A 301 -16.35 -8.76 -2.29
CA LEU A 301 -15.08 -8.07 -2.46
C LEU A 301 -14.53 -7.64 -1.11
N GLN A 302 -13.21 -7.76 -0.96
CA GLN A 302 -12.47 -7.27 0.20
C GLN A 302 -11.69 -6.01 -0.17
N PHE A 303 -12.03 -4.93 0.50
CA PHE A 303 -11.49 -3.59 0.30
C PHE A 303 -10.66 -3.16 1.51
N GLU A 304 -9.80 -2.18 1.29
CA GLU A 304 -9.03 -1.53 2.33
C GLU A 304 -8.84 -0.05 1.99
N ALA A 305 -8.93 0.81 3.00
CA ALA A 305 -8.70 2.24 2.88
C ALA A 305 -8.03 2.79 4.16
N GLY A 306 -7.34 3.91 4.05
CA GLY A 306 -6.70 4.58 5.18
C GLY A 306 -5.91 5.81 4.75
N PHE A 307 -5.20 6.41 5.69
CA PHE A 307 -4.27 7.51 5.44
C PHE A 307 -2.83 7.08 5.74
N GLN A 308 -1.87 7.65 5.02
CA GLN A 308 -0.46 7.46 5.31
C GLN A 308 -0.10 8.23 6.58
N ASP A 309 -0.30 9.55 6.58
CA ASP A 309 -0.24 10.33 7.81
C ASP A 309 -1.59 10.26 8.51
N ARG A 310 -1.63 9.44 9.56
CA ARG A 310 -2.84 9.20 10.35
C ARG A 310 -3.24 10.43 11.16
N LYS A 311 -2.27 11.23 11.61
CA LYS A 311 -2.47 12.38 12.50
C LYS A 311 -3.03 13.57 11.72
N LEU A 312 -2.43 13.87 10.58
CA LEU A 312 -2.90 14.94 9.68
C LEU A 312 -4.07 14.49 8.81
N GLY A 313 -4.26 13.18 8.59
CA GLY A 313 -5.27 12.63 7.71
C GLY A 313 -4.94 12.89 6.24
N THR A 314 -3.69 12.67 5.85
CA THR A 314 -3.18 12.94 4.49
C THR A 314 -2.62 11.68 3.85
N GLY A 315 -2.49 11.71 2.52
CA GLY A 315 -2.04 10.55 1.75
C GLY A 315 -3.06 9.42 1.81
N PHE A 316 -4.30 9.69 1.38
CA PHE A 316 -5.34 8.67 1.27
C PHE A 316 -4.85 7.50 0.41
N LYS A 317 -4.89 6.30 0.97
CA LYS A 317 -4.44 5.05 0.35
C LYS A 317 -5.52 4.00 0.44
N TYR A 318 -5.71 3.27 -0.65
CA TYR A 318 -6.78 2.30 -0.78
C TYR A 318 -6.36 1.14 -1.68
N ASN A 319 -7.04 0.00 -1.56
CA ASN A 319 -6.77 -1.18 -2.38
C ASN A 319 -7.99 -2.10 -2.43
N VAL A 320 -8.02 -2.93 -3.49
CA VAL A 320 -8.90 -4.10 -3.60
C VAL A 320 -8.03 -5.33 -3.39
N GLN A 321 -8.20 -6.02 -2.26
CA GLN A 321 -7.40 -7.19 -1.93
C GLN A 321 -7.79 -8.40 -2.80
N GLY A 322 -9.06 -8.48 -3.20
CA GLY A 322 -9.57 -9.49 -4.11
C GLY A 322 -11.03 -9.86 -3.85
N ALA A 323 -11.49 -10.95 -4.45
CA ALA A 323 -12.87 -11.40 -4.43
C ALA A 323 -13.03 -12.84 -3.92
N PHE A 324 -14.03 -13.09 -3.09
CA PHE A 324 -14.58 -14.43 -2.87
C PHE A 324 -15.65 -14.65 -3.93
N ARG A 325 -15.25 -15.29 -5.04
CA ARG A 325 -16.14 -15.52 -6.19
C ARG A 325 -17.26 -16.48 -5.83
N ALA A 326 -18.47 -16.18 -6.29
CA ALA A 326 -19.58 -17.11 -6.21
C ALA A 326 -19.34 -18.34 -7.08
N TYR A 327 -19.62 -19.51 -6.53
CA TYR A 327 -19.45 -20.80 -7.19
C TYR A 327 -20.44 -21.82 -6.62
N LYS A 328 -21.30 -22.37 -7.48
CA LYS A 328 -22.27 -23.43 -7.13
C LYS A 328 -23.11 -23.14 -5.88
N GLY A 329 -23.64 -21.92 -5.75
CA GLY A 329 -24.52 -21.52 -4.65
C GLY A 329 -23.82 -21.16 -3.34
N SER A 330 -22.48 -21.18 -3.29
CA SER A 330 -21.68 -20.65 -2.18
C SER A 330 -20.56 -19.74 -2.70
N HIS A 331 -19.73 -19.18 -1.81
CA HIS A 331 -18.52 -18.45 -2.18
C HIS A 331 -17.28 -19.32 -2.04
N ARG A 332 -16.22 -19.05 -2.81
CA ARG A 332 -14.90 -19.66 -2.58
C ARG A 332 -14.39 -19.32 -1.16
N LYS A 333 -13.64 -20.24 -0.56
CA LYS A 333 -13.05 -20.03 0.79
C LYS A 333 -11.81 -19.12 0.76
N THR A 334 -11.11 -19.10 -0.37
CA THR A 334 -9.91 -18.28 -0.58
C THR A 334 -10.23 -17.09 -1.46
N ILE A 335 -9.53 -15.99 -1.18
CA ILE A 335 -9.60 -14.77 -1.98
C ILE A 335 -8.96 -15.04 -3.35
N VAL A 336 -9.62 -14.60 -4.42
CA VAL A 336 -9.13 -14.70 -5.79
C VAL A 336 -8.77 -13.29 -6.27
N PRO A 337 -7.62 -13.11 -6.94
CA PRO A 337 -7.26 -11.83 -7.53
C PRO A 337 -8.35 -11.34 -8.50
N VAL A 338 -8.63 -10.04 -8.44
CA VAL A 338 -9.54 -9.36 -9.36
C VAL A 338 -8.78 -9.04 -10.66
N GLY A 339 -9.45 -9.16 -11.82
CA GLY A 339 -8.85 -8.85 -13.11
C GLY A 339 -8.49 -7.36 -13.24
N PRO A 340 -7.54 -6.97 -14.11
CA PRO A 340 -7.07 -5.57 -14.19
C PRO A 340 -8.18 -4.55 -14.46
N SER A 341 -9.09 -4.85 -15.41
CA SER A 341 -10.19 -3.95 -15.77
C SER A 341 -11.22 -3.79 -14.65
N GLU A 342 -11.60 -4.89 -14.01
CA GLU A 342 -12.51 -4.87 -12.86
C GLU A 342 -11.86 -4.15 -11.67
N LYS A 343 -10.56 -4.37 -11.42
CA LYS A 343 -9.82 -3.66 -10.38
C LYS A 343 -9.83 -2.16 -10.61
N ALA A 344 -9.57 -1.70 -11.84
CA ALA A 344 -9.59 -0.29 -12.19
C ALA A 344 -10.98 0.36 -11.96
N GLN A 345 -12.06 -0.35 -12.27
CA GLN A 345 -13.43 0.10 -11.99
C GLN A 345 -13.71 0.22 -10.49
N LEU A 346 -13.33 -0.79 -9.71
CA LEU A 346 -13.53 -0.80 -8.26
C LEU A 346 -12.69 0.27 -7.54
N LEU A 347 -11.46 0.51 -7.99
CA LEU A 347 -10.63 1.61 -7.50
C LEU A 347 -11.25 2.97 -7.84
N GLY A 348 -11.72 3.15 -9.08
CA GLY A 348 -12.45 4.37 -9.46
C GLY A 348 -13.70 4.61 -8.63
N LEU A 349 -14.44 3.55 -8.29
CA LEU A 349 -15.60 3.65 -7.39
C LEU A 349 -15.19 4.13 -5.98
N LEU A 350 -14.14 3.56 -5.39
CA LEU A 350 -13.63 4.01 -4.09
C LEU A 350 -13.19 5.49 -4.13
N GLU A 351 -12.52 5.89 -5.21
CA GLU A 351 -12.06 7.26 -5.42
C GLU A 351 -13.23 8.25 -5.50
N THR A 352 -14.26 7.93 -6.28
CA THR A 352 -15.46 8.78 -6.43
C THR A 352 -16.23 8.85 -5.12
N THR A 353 -16.54 7.72 -4.49
CA THR A 353 -17.27 7.69 -3.22
C THR A 353 -16.51 8.43 -2.11
N ALA A 354 -15.18 8.29 -2.04
CA ALA A 354 -14.38 9.02 -1.06
C ALA A 354 -14.46 10.54 -1.24
N ARG A 355 -14.45 11.04 -2.49
CA ARG A 355 -14.60 12.48 -2.77
C ARG A 355 -16.00 12.99 -2.41
N GLU A 356 -17.04 12.25 -2.78
CA GLU A 356 -18.43 12.61 -2.44
C GLU A 356 -18.64 12.68 -0.93
N VAL A 357 -18.13 11.68 -0.19
CA VAL A 357 -18.20 11.65 1.27
C VAL A 357 -17.41 12.82 1.88
N LEU A 358 -16.22 13.12 1.37
CA LEU A 358 -15.42 14.25 1.85
C LEU A 358 -16.16 15.58 1.62
N ALA A 359 -16.67 15.82 0.42
CA ALA A 359 -17.42 17.02 0.08
C ALA A 359 -18.66 17.20 0.96
N ALA A 360 -19.41 16.11 1.22
CA ALA A 360 -20.57 16.14 2.11
C ALA A 360 -20.19 16.47 3.57
N LEU A 361 -19.05 15.97 4.07
CA LEU A 361 -18.59 16.25 5.42
C LEU A 361 -18.04 17.67 5.59
N VAL A 362 -17.37 18.21 4.56
CA VAL A 362 -16.94 19.61 4.55
C VAL A 362 -18.17 20.52 4.56
N ALA A 363 -19.16 20.26 3.71
CA ALA A 363 -20.41 21.03 3.69
C ALA A 363 -21.18 20.98 5.03
N GLU A 364 -21.17 19.83 5.73
CA GLU A 364 -21.73 19.72 7.09
C GLU A 364 -20.98 20.59 8.10
N THR A 365 -19.65 20.71 7.94
CA THR A 365 -18.80 21.54 8.80
C THR A 365 -19.08 23.02 8.56
N ASP A 366 -19.25 23.43 7.31
CA ASP A 366 -19.56 24.83 6.95
C ASP A 366 -20.99 25.25 7.34
N ALA A 367 -21.92 24.29 7.42
CA ALA A 367 -23.29 24.51 7.89
C ALA A 367 -23.41 24.61 9.42
N LEU A 368 -22.42 24.10 10.16
CA LEU A 368 -22.29 24.26 11.61
C LEU A 368 -21.67 25.64 11.89
N SER A 369 -22.51 26.63 12.20
CA SER A 369 -22.04 27.97 12.59
C SER A 369 -21.17 27.92 13.86
N PRO A 370 -20.30 28.91 14.11
CA PRO A 370 -19.40 28.92 15.27
C PRO A 370 -20.10 28.90 16.64
N ASP A 371 -21.41 29.16 16.69
CA ASP A 371 -22.17 29.26 17.95
C ASP A 371 -22.55 27.91 18.58
N ASP A 372 -22.47 26.79 17.83
CA ASP A 372 -22.76 25.44 18.37
C ASP A 372 -21.54 24.74 19.00
N ILE A 373 -20.34 25.32 18.89
CA ILE A 373 -19.10 24.75 19.43
C ILE A 373 -18.95 25.01 20.94
N THR A 374 -19.69 25.97 21.50
CA THR A 374 -19.62 26.34 22.92
C THR A 374 -20.51 25.53 23.86
N GLU A 375 -21.47 24.74 23.38
CA GLU A 375 -22.40 24.01 24.28
C GLU A 375 -21.98 22.58 24.67
N LEU A 376 -20.82 22.07 24.20
CA LEU A 376 -20.28 20.78 24.65
C LEU A 376 -19.05 20.91 25.57
N GLY A 377 -18.64 22.13 25.90
CA GLY A 377 -17.44 22.42 26.70
C GLY A 377 -17.67 22.73 28.17
N GLU A 378 -18.88 23.06 28.59
CA GLU A 378 -19.15 23.39 29.99
C GLU A 378 -20.53 22.88 30.42
N GLN A 379 -20.55 21.81 31.22
CA GLN A 379 -21.32 21.79 32.46
C GLN A 379 -20.75 20.72 33.42
N PRO A 380 -20.81 20.98 34.74
CA PRO A 380 -19.84 20.53 35.74
C PRO A 380 -19.94 19.06 36.19
#